data_AF-A0A5M9M774-F1
#
_entry.id   AF-A0A5M9M774-F1
#
_cell.length_a   1.000
_cell.length_b   1.000
_cell.length_c   1.000
_cell.angle_alpha   90.00
_cell.angle_beta   90.00
_cell.angle_gamma   90.00
#
_symmetry.space_group_name_H-M   'P 1'
#
loop_
_entity.id
_entity.type
_entity.pdbx_description
1 polymer ?
#
loop_
_entity_poly.entity_id
_entity_poly.type
_entity_poly.pdbx_seq_one_letter_code
_entity_poly.pdbx_strand_id
1 'polypeptide(L)'
;MKKDFVGWILSTALFSSLGASNTLPSNRSIVVDEAPRFVRPYVLPKYKGHGIGLTKSGQTIRFSITASSSDGAFSLVQHNGKPSRLVISTTTHPRGDTRASVLLSGRCQLWGLQNVTDASHGPRRYTRGLR
;
A
#
# COMPACT_ATOMS: atom_id res chain seq x y z
N MET A 1 35.72 51.36 -18.63
CA MET A 1 35.15 50.74 -17.41
C MET A 1 34.97 49.27 -17.68
N LYS A 2 35.82 48.42 -17.08
CA LYS A 2 35.75 46.96 -17.14
C LYS A 2 34.64 46.48 -16.21
N LYS A 3 33.71 45.64 -16.68
CA LYS A 3 32.93 44.74 -15.83
C LYS A 3 32.66 43.45 -16.61
N ASP A 4 33.33 42.40 -16.15
CA ASP A 4 33.29 41.04 -16.64
C ASP A 4 31.92 40.41 -16.29
N PHE A 5 31.26 39.79 -17.27
CA PHE A 5 30.05 38.98 -17.03
C PHE A 5 30.31 37.54 -17.51
N VAL A 6 31.35 36.94 -16.93
CA VAL A 6 31.61 35.49 -16.99
C VAL A 6 31.40 34.99 -15.58
N GLY A 7 30.27 34.32 -15.32
CA GLY A 7 29.98 33.88 -13.97
C GLY A 7 28.61 33.26 -13.79
N TRP A 8 28.29 32.20 -14.52
CA TRP A 8 27.31 31.23 -14.03
C TRP A 8 27.54 29.85 -14.63
N ILE A 9 28.60 29.19 -14.16
CA ILE A 9 28.84 27.76 -14.34
C ILE A 9 28.40 27.05 -13.05
N LEU A 10 27.72 25.92 -13.25
CA LEU A 10 27.52 24.80 -12.33
C LEU A 10 26.67 25.05 -11.06
N SER A 11 25.41 24.66 -11.14
CA SER A 11 24.69 24.13 -9.98
C SER A 11 24.45 22.64 -10.21
N THR A 12 25.49 21.82 -10.00
CA THR A 12 25.32 20.38 -9.82
C THR A 12 24.70 20.18 -8.44
N ALA A 13 23.39 19.98 -8.41
CA ALA A 13 22.71 19.54 -7.21
C ALA A 13 23.35 18.24 -6.73
N LEU A 14 23.93 18.30 -5.53
CA LEU A 14 24.45 17.16 -4.80
C LEU A 14 23.32 16.15 -4.63
N PHE A 15 23.35 15.07 -5.40
CA PHE A 15 22.63 13.86 -5.04
C PHE A 15 23.33 13.31 -3.80
N SER A 16 22.79 13.64 -2.63
CA SER A 16 23.11 12.95 -1.39
C SER A 16 22.64 11.50 -1.55
N SER A 17 23.53 10.63 -2.03
CA SER A 17 23.44 9.20 -1.80
C SER A 17 23.40 9.03 -0.28
N LEU A 18 22.23 8.72 0.27
CA LEU A 18 22.16 8.11 1.60
C LEU A 18 22.95 6.80 1.45
N GLY A 19 24.20 6.82 1.92
CA GLY A 19 25.03 5.64 2.00
C GLY A 19 24.26 4.59 2.77
N ALA A 20 23.91 3.50 2.10
CA ALA A 20 23.48 2.29 2.76
C ALA A 20 24.56 1.96 3.80
N SER A 21 24.22 2.03 5.09
CA SER A 21 25.10 1.58 6.15
C SER A 21 25.46 0.13 5.86
N ASN A 22 26.71 -0.11 5.44
CA ASN A 22 27.31 -1.42 5.28
C ASN A 22 27.58 -2.06 6.65
N THR A 23 26.59 -2.01 7.55
CA THR A 23 26.43 -3.03 8.57
C THR A 23 26.37 -4.35 7.82
N LEU A 24 27.43 -5.17 7.95
CA LEU A 24 27.47 -6.54 7.46
C LEU A 24 26.07 -7.15 7.67
N PRO A 25 25.42 -7.70 6.62
CA PRO A 25 24.12 -8.28 6.80
C PRO A 25 24.28 -9.33 7.90
N SER A 26 23.65 -9.07 9.05
CA SER A 26 23.42 -10.11 10.04
C SER A 26 22.96 -11.33 9.24
N ASN A 27 23.60 -12.49 9.40
CA ASN A 27 23.28 -13.74 8.70
C ASN A 27 21.90 -14.25 9.14
N ARG A 28 20.90 -13.41 8.88
CA ARG A 28 19.49 -13.56 9.12
C ARG A 28 18.92 -13.84 7.75
N SER A 29 18.15 -14.92 7.70
CA SER A 29 17.43 -15.30 6.50
C SER A 29 16.72 -14.09 5.88
N ILE A 30 16.81 -13.98 4.56
CA ILE A 30 15.99 -13.03 3.79
C ILE A 30 14.52 -13.45 3.82
N VAL A 31 14.25 -14.75 3.99
CA VAL A 31 12.90 -15.30 4.13
C VAL A 31 12.40 -15.01 5.54
N VAL A 32 11.28 -14.31 5.62
CA VAL A 32 10.61 -13.96 6.88
C VAL A 32 9.21 -14.54 6.92
N ASP A 33 8.66 -14.70 8.12
CA ASP A 33 7.25 -15.11 8.31
C ASP A 33 6.30 -13.90 8.41
N GLU A 34 6.82 -12.72 8.74
CA GLU A 34 6.09 -11.47 8.86
C GLU A 34 6.90 -10.29 8.30
N ALA A 35 6.22 -9.25 7.79
CA ALA A 35 6.86 -8.05 7.29
C ALA A 35 7.67 -7.36 8.42
N PRO A 36 8.95 -7.00 8.19
CA PRO A 36 9.76 -6.33 9.19
C PRO A 36 9.18 -4.98 9.64
N ARG A 37 9.49 -4.56 10.87
CA ARG A 37 9.09 -3.25 11.41
C ARG A 37 10.00 -2.09 10.98
N PHE A 38 10.94 -2.36 10.09
CA PHE A 38 11.91 -1.40 9.57
C PHE A 38 12.28 -1.79 8.13
N VAL A 39 12.82 -0.84 7.38
CA VAL A 39 13.20 -1.04 5.98
C VAL A 39 14.37 -2.01 5.90
N ARG A 40 14.16 -3.14 5.21
CA ARG A 40 15.23 -4.06 4.79
C ARG A 40 14.76 -4.91 3.62
N PRO A 41 15.66 -5.52 2.85
CA PRO A 41 15.31 -6.57 1.90
C PRO A 41 14.72 -7.80 2.61
N TYR A 42 13.63 -8.36 2.10
CA TYR A 42 13.04 -9.61 2.56
C TYR A 42 12.23 -10.32 1.47
N VAL A 43 12.03 -11.61 1.65
CA VAL A 43 11.10 -12.44 0.88
C VAL A 43 10.04 -12.97 1.83
N LEU A 44 8.77 -12.77 1.47
CA LEU A 44 7.64 -13.28 2.23
C LEU A 44 6.94 -14.38 1.42
N PRO A 45 6.97 -15.64 1.86
CA PRO A 45 6.29 -16.72 1.16
C PRO A 45 4.78 -16.49 1.05
N LYS A 46 4.16 -17.11 0.04
CA LYS A 46 2.70 -17.04 -0.16
C LYS A 46 1.97 -17.49 1.10
N TYR A 47 0.93 -16.76 1.48
CA TYR A 47 0.14 -17.00 2.69
C TYR A 47 0.93 -16.86 4.01
N LYS A 48 2.08 -16.18 4.02
CA LYS A 48 2.72 -15.66 5.24
C LYS A 48 2.36 -14.19 5.44
N GLY A 49 2.87 -13.59 6.50
CA GLY A 49 2.50 -12.24 6.93
C GLY A 49 1.45 -12.24 8.02
N HIS A 50 1.34 -11.09 8.68
CA HIS A 50 0.35 -10.84 9.73
C HIS A 50 -1.06 -10.99 9.17
N GLY A 51 -1.83 -11.92 9.72
CA GLY A 51 -3.17 -12.27 9.24
C GLY A 51 -4.26 -11.73 10.16
N ILE A 52 -5.25 -11.04 9.59
CA ILE A 52 -6.44 -10.56 10.31
C ILE A 52 -7.69 -11.19 9.67
N GLY A 53 -8.51 -11.85 10.50
CA GLY A 53 -9.82 -12.34 10.09
C GLY A 53 -10.83 -11.19 10.06
N LEU A 54 -11.49 -10.97 8.92
CA LEU A 54 -12.50 -9.91 8.77
C LEU A 54 -13.90 -10.38 9.15
N THR A 55 -14.20 -11.66 8.92
CA THR A 55 -15.55 -12.20 9.07
C THR A 55 -15.51 -13.59 9.67
N LYS A 56 -16.61 -13.97 10.32
CA LYS A 56 -16.84 -15.37 10.75
C LYS A 56 -16.88 -16.35 9.57
N SER A 57 -17.08 -15.86 8.34
CA SER A 57 -17.09 -16.66 7.11
C SER A 57 -15.69 -17.01 6.57
N GLY A 58 -14.61 -16.59 7.25
CA GLY A 58 -13.24 -17.00 6.92
C GLY A 58 -12.52 -16.10 5.92
N GLN A 59 -12.94 -14.84 5.78
CA GLN A 59 -12.16 -13.84 5.04
C GLN A 59 -10.94 -13.43 5.85
N THR A 60 -9.76 -13.50 5.24
CA THR A 60 -8.48 -13.19 5.86
C THR A 60 -7.73 -12.15 5.02
N ILE A 61 -7.31 -11.07 5.67
CA ILE A 61 -6.34 -10.13 5.14
C ILE A 61 -4.95 -10.52 5.65
N ARG A 62 -3.93 -10.51 4.77
CA ARG A 62 -2.53 -10.66 5.15
C ARG A 62 -1.71 -9.47 4.66
N PHE A 63 -0.85 -8.94 5.51
CA PHE A 63 0.04 -7.82 5.17
C PHE A 63 1.38 -8.34 4.66
N SER A 64 1.67 -8.10 3.38
CA SER A 64 2.93 -8.51 2.77
C SER A 64 3.96 -7.40 2.78
N ILE A 65 3.54 -6.15 2.60
CA ILE A 65 4.36 -4.94 2.73
C ILE A 65 3.57 -3.94 3.57
N THR A 66 4.19 -3.41 4.61
CA THR A 66 3.60 -2.44 5.54
C THR A 66 4.26 -1.08 5.36
N ALA A 67 3.65 -0.02 5.88
CA ALA A 67 4.27 1.30 5.90
C ALA A 67 5.66 1.28 6.59
N SER A 68 5.86 0.46 7.62
CA SER A 68 7.15 0.38 8.30
C SER A 68 8.21 -0.39 7.49
N SER A 69 7.80 -1.40 6.71
CA SER A 69 8.74 -2.15 5.88
C SER A 69 9.11 -1.42 4.58
N SER A 70 8.31 -0.43 4.17
CA SER A 70 8.49 0.37 2.94
C SER A 70 8.77 1.86 3.18
N ASP A 71 8.94 2.30 4.43
CA ASP A 71 9.09 3.71 4.81
C ASP A 71 7.94 4.62 4.32
N GLY A 72 6.71 4.11 4.40
CA GLY A 72 5.50 4.83 4.00
C GLY A 72 5.28 4.90 2.49
N ALA A 73 6.16 4.32 1.66
CA ALA A 73 6.03 4.39 0.20
C ALA A 73 4.74 3.72 -0.31
N PHE A 74 4.46 2.49 0.14
CA PHE A 74 3.23 1.77 -0.22
C PHE A 74 2.96 0.62 0.76
N SER A 75 1.73 0.09 0.70
CA SER A 75 1.36 -1.13 1.43
C SER A 75 0.78 -2.14 0.45
N LEU A 76 1.16 -3.42 0.62
CA LEU A 76 0.65 -4.52 -0.16
C LEU A 76 -0.07 -5.52 0.73
N VAL A 77 -1.32 -5.77 0.39
CA VAL A 77 -2.25 -6.55 1.19
C VAL A 77 -2.86 -7.65 0.35
N GLN A 78 -2.83 -8.88 0.86
CA GLN A 78 -3.48 -10.03 0.25
C GLN A 78 -4.82 -10.28 0.93
N HIS A 79 -5.89 -10.35 0.15
CA HIS A 79 -7.21 -10.70 0.65
C HIS A 79 -7.62 -12.07 0.09
N ASN A 80 -7.93 -13.01 0.99
CA ASN A 80 -8.39 -14.36 0.63
C ASN A 80 -9.66 -14.67 1.40
N GLY A 81 -10.61 -15.36 0.77
CA GLY A 81 -11.83 -15.78 1.43
C GLY A 81 -12.64 -16.75 0.58
N LYS A 82 -13.62 -17.39 1.21
CA LYS A 82 -14.61 -18.19 0.49
C LYS A 82 -15.56 -17.28 -0.28
N PRO A 83 -16.17 -17.76 -1.40
CA PRO A 83 -17.24 -17.02 -2.06
C PRO A 83 -18.31 -16.61 -1.06
N SER A 84 -18.60 -15.33 -0.99
CA SER A 84 -19.59 -14.78 -0.06
C SER A 84 -20.43 -13.75 -0.77
N ARG A 85 -21.74 -13.76 -0.50
CA ARG A 85 -22.68 -12.73 -0.97
C ARG A 85 -22.51 -11.38 -0.25
N LEU A 86 -21.59 -11.32 0.72
CA LEU A 86 -21.28 -10.13 1.49
C LEU A 86 -20.50 -9.14 0.61
N VAL A 87 -21.05 -7.95 0.42
CA VAL A 87 -20.31 -6.80 -0.09
C VAL A 87 -19.39 -6.37 1.04
N ILE A 88 -18.08 -6.65 0.94
CA ILE A 88 -17.08 -5.97 1.77
C ILE A 88 -17.01 -4.54 1.24
N SER A 89 -17.98 -3.72 1.67
CA SER A 89 -17.90 -2.30 1.50
C SER A 89 -16.87 -1.85 2.53
N THR A 90 -15.61 -1.71 2.13
CA THR A 90 -14.78 -0.73 2.82
C THR A 90 -15.56 0.56 2.68
N THR A 91 -16.11 1.08 3.78
CA THR A 91 -16.89 2.32 3.80
C THR A 91 -16.20 3.30 2.86
N THR A 92 -16.92 3.73 1.84
CA THR A 92 -16.42 4.50 0.71
C THR A 92 -16.04 5.90 1.21
N HIS A 93 -14.95 6.00 1.94
CA HIS A 93 -14.36 7.27 2.29
C HIS A 93 -13.54 7.74 1.09
N PRO A 94 -13.78 8.96 0.59
CA PRO A 94 -12.89 9.59 -0.36
C PRO A 94 -11.51 9.64 0.31
N ARG A 95 -10.56 8.98 -0.32
CA ARG A 95 -9.22 8.78 0.22
C ARG A 95 -8.26 9.49 -0.71
N GLY A 96 -7.37 10.31 -0.14
CA GLY A 96 -6.30 10.98 -0.90
C GLY A 96 -5.27 10.02 -1.48
N ASP A 97 -5.26 8.77 -1.01
CA ASP A 97 -4.29 7.75 -1.43
C ASP A 97 -4.82 6.88 -2.57
N THR A 98 -4.00 6.69 -3.60
CA THR A 98 -4.27 5.78 -4.72
C THR A 98 -4.34 4.33 -4.24
N ARG A 99 -5.35 3.59 -4.68
CA ARG A 99 -5.49 2.14 -4.43
C ARG A 99 -5.53 1.37 -5.74
N ALA A 100 -4.67 0.37 -5.87
CA ALA A 100 -4.73 -0.61 -6.94
C ALA A 100 -5.28 -1.93 -6.40
N SER A 101 -6.22 -2.52 -7.15
CA SER A 101 -6.79 -3.83 -6.86
C SER A 101 -6.38 -4.79 -7.97
N VAL A 102 -5.60 -5.81 -7.64
CA VAL A 102 -5.17 -6.84 -8.60
C VAL A 102 -5.74 -8.19 -8.18
N LEU A 103 -6.42 -8.86 -9.13
CA LEU A 103 -6.97 -10.19 -8.92
C LEU A 103 -5.90 -11.23 -9.29
N LEU A 104 -5.41 -11.96 -8.31
CA LEU A 104 -4.42 -13.03 -8.53
C LEU A 104 -5.07 -14.38 -8.86
N SER A 105 -6.29 -14.63 -8.38
CA SER A 105 -7.04 -15.87 -8.65
C SER A 105 -8.52 -15.72 -8.32
N GLY A 106 -9.38 -16.46 -9.01
CA GLY A 106 -10.82 -16.49 -8.74
C GLY A 106 -11.57 -15.37 -9.47
N ARG A 107 -12.63 -14.83 -8.85
CA ARG A 107 -13.43 -13.72 -9.39
C ARG A 107 -13.82 -12.76 -8.25
N CYS A 108 -13.75 -11.47 -8.52
CA CYS A 108 -14.24 -10.43 -7.62
C CYS A 108 -14.99 -9.37 -8.43
N GLN A 109 -16.03 -8.79 -7.83
CA GLN A 109 -16.69 -7.62 -8.40
C GLN A 109 -16.20 -6.37 -7.69
N LEU A 110 -15.71 -5.41 -8.46
CA LEU A 110 -15.26 -4.12 -7.96
C LEU A 110 -16.20 -3.03 -8.49
N TRP A 111 -16.71 -2.21 -7.58
CA TRP A 111 -17.53 -1.04 -7.90
C TRP A 111 -16.80 0.20 -7.38
N GLY A 112 -16.61 1.18 -8.24
CA GLY A 112 -16.01 2.47 -7.90
C GLY A 112 -16.87 3.61 -8.45
N LEU A 113 -16.88 4.72 -7.74
CA LEU A 113 -17.46 5.98 -8.21
C LEU A 113 -16.41 7.07 -8.03
N GLN A 114 -16.15 7.84 -9.10
CA GLN A 114 -15.23 8.97 -9.03
C GLN A 114 -15.87 10.09 -8.21
N ASN A 115 -15.12 10.59 -7.23
CA ASN A 115 -15.51 11.79 -6.50
C ASN A 115 -15.10 13.02 -7.32
N VAL A 116 -16.06 13.68 -7.96
CA VAL A 116 -15.85 14.89 -8.78
C VAL A 116 -16.10 16.19 -7.99
N THR A 117 -16.48 16.09 -6.72
CA THR A 117 -16.87 17.24 -5.89
C THR A 117 -15.92 17.52 -4.74
N ASP A 118 -14.79 16.80 -4.65
CA ASP A 118 -13.85 16.82 -3.51
C ASP A 118 -14.54 16.67 -2.13
N ALA A 119 -15.77 16.15 -2.12
CA ALA A 119 -16.53 16.00 -0.89
C ALA A 119 -15.89 14.92 -0.03
N SER A 120 -15.80 15.13 1.29
CA SER A 120 -15.20 14.19 2.25
C SER A 120 -16.13 13.04 2.69
N HIS A 121 -17.38 13.04 2.21
CA HIS A 121 -18.43 12.09 2.60
C HIS A 121 -18.65 11.00 1.54
N GLY A 122 -18.78 9.74 1.98
CA GLY A 122 -19.06 8.62 1.11
C GLY A 122 -20.50 8.57 0.57
N PRO A 123 -20.76 7.87 -0.56
CA PRO A 123 -22.11 7.64 -1.06
C PRO A 123 -22.97 6.93 -0.02
N ARG A 124 -24.07 7.57 0.39
CA ARG A 124 -25.09 6.97 1.27
C ARG A 124 -25.90 5.96 0.45
N ARG A 125 -25.92 4.68 0.87
CA ARG A 125 -26.85 3.70 0.31
C ARG A 125 -28.24 3.91 0.91
N TYR A 126 -29.18 4.40 0.11
CA TYR A 126 -30.60 4.28 0.42
C TYR A 126 -31.07 2.89 0.01
N THR A 127 -31.39 2.03 0.96
CA THR A 127 -32.16 0.81 0.68
C THR A 127 -33.65 1.16 0.75
N ARG A 128 -34.33 1.18 -0.40
CA ARG A 128 -35.79 1.25 -0.44
C ARG A 128 -36.33 -0.08 0.08
N GLY A 129 -36.97 -0.06 1.25
CA GLY A 129 -37.73 -1.21 1.74
C GLY A 129 -38.87 -1.50 0.77
N LEU A 130 -38.83 -2.66 0.12
CA LEU A 130 -39.99 -3.20 -0.56
C LEU A 130 -40.91 -3.74 0.55
N ARG A 131 -42.09 -3.14 0.66
CA ARG A 131 -43.25 -3.71 1.35
C ARG A 131 -43.84 -4.80 0.48
#